data_AF-A0A840BR09-F1
#
_entry.id   AF-A0A840BR09-F1
#
_cell.length_a   1.000
_cell.length_b   1.000
_cell.length_c   1.000
_cell.angle_alpha   90.00
_cell.angle_beta   90.00
_cell.angle_gamma   90.00
#
_symmetry.space_group_name_H-M   'P 1'
#
loop_
_entity.id
_entity.type
_entity.pdbx_description
1 polymer ?
#
loop_
_entity_poly.entity_id
_entity_poly.type
_entity_poly.pdbx_seq_one_letter_code
_entity_poly.pdbx_strand_id
1 'polypeptide(L)'
;MIKEISKLSASAMLAMTALSLSLVTGCASTPGAAPAAAAPAAPADAGKLPPLVVYGNEGNVDPNILYLGTPANWAFVVPKNGLGAMDAGSVKAEPTKIGGINGVKVTWTGGTGQIYSQSKISHDQYDYIDANAALVFDTVLHQAPEDQVTMRVDCRYPCMGVVDVTDYLKKMPLEKPTTVKIPLACFEKAGTKFAVVNTPWVVFTNKALSMSFANVRYVPGAGKDADVMMKCGG
;
A
#
# COMPACT_ATOMS: atom_id res chain seq x y z
N MET A 1 -33.01 14.23 -33.83
CA MET A 1 -34.20 13.49 -33.34
C MET A 1 -33.65 12.30 -32.55
N ILE A 2 -33.70 12.26 -31.23
CA ILE A 2 -34.78 11.70 -30.38
C ILE A 2 -34.39 12.16 -28.94
N LYS A 3 -34.99 13.18 -28.34
CA LYS A 3 -36.24 13.26 -27.55
C LYS A 3 -36.22 12.44 -26.24
N GLU A 4 -35.83 13.16 -25.18
CA GLU A 4 -36.18 12.99 -23.75
C GLU A 4 -37.63 12.52 -23.53
N ILE A 5 -37.82 11.51 -22.67
CA ILE A 5 -39.14 11.21 -22.07
C ILE A 5 -38.94 10.77 -20.61
N SER A 6 -39.08 11.75 -19.70
CA SER A 6 -39.48 11.51 -18.32
C SER A 6 -40.96 11.12 -18.28
N LYS A 7 -41.33 10.06 -17.56
CA LYS A 7 -42.68 9.88 -17.00
C LYS A 7 -42.60 9.04 -15.71
N LEU A 8 -42.58 9.70 -14.56
CA LEU A 8 -43.14 9.13 -13.32
C LEU A 8 -44.61 9.54 -13.26
N SER A 9 -45.51 8.57 -13.15
CA SER A 9 -46.92 8.78 -12.84
C SER A 9 -47.23 8.11 -11.53
N ALA A 10 -47.69 8.89 -10.57
CA ALA A 10 -48.27 8.45 -9.32
C ALA A 10 -49.74 8.04 -9.50
N SER A 11 -50.21 7.11 -8.67
CA SER A 11 -51.58 6.90 -8.15
C SER A 11 -51.79 5.41 -7.89
N ALA A 12 -52.54 4.93 -6.90
CA ALA A 12 -53.10 5.41 -5.64
C ALA A 12 -53.81 4.17 -5.04
N MET A 13 -53.81 4.04 -3.70
CA MET A 13 -54.89 3.53 -2.83
C MET A 13 -55.63 2.19 -3.20
N LEU A 14 -55.98 1.27 -2.28
CA LEU A 14 -56.63 1.45 -0.97
C LEU A 14 -56.68 0.09 -0.22
N ALA A 15 -56.48 0.16 1.10
CA ALA A 15 -57.10 -0.60 2.22
C ALA A 15 -57.32 -2.13 2.18
N MET A 16 -56.85 -2.83 3.23
CA MET A 16 -57.76 -3.41 4.24
C MET A 16 -57.04 -3.86 5.52
N THR A 17 -57.68 -3.48 6.62
CA THR A 17 -57.51 -3.77 8.05
C THR A 17 -57.22 -5.22 8.45
N ALA A 18 -56.33 -5.39 9.44
CA ALA A 18 -56.53 -6.35 10.53
C ALA A 18 -55.85 -5.84 11.81
N LEU A 19 -56.70 -5.57 12.80
CA LEU A 19 -56.37 -5.16 14.15
C LEU A 19 -55.93 -6.41 14.94
N SER A 20 -54.68 -6.49 15.37
CA SER A 20 -54.22 -7.48 16.35
C SER A 20 -53.57 -6.76 17.53
N LEU A 21 -54.36 -6.60 18.58
CA LEU A 21 -53.94 -6.11 19.88
C LEU A 21 -53.30 -7.29 20.64
N SER A 22 -51.97 -7.34 20.69
CA SER A 22 -51.25 -8.25 21.60
C SER A 22 -50.43 -7.40 22.58
N LEU A 23 -50.69 -7.61 23.86
CA LEU A 23 -50.04 -6.94 24.98
C LEU A 23 -48.52 -7.13 24.92
N VAL A 24 -47.79 -6.03 24.77
CA VAL A 24 -46.34 -6.03 24.95
C VAL A 24 -46.08 -5.92 26.46
N THR A 25 -45.89 -7.07 27.10
CA THR A 25 -45.31 -7.11 28.45
C THR A 25 -43.91 -6.52 28.35
N GLY A 26 -43.68 -5.39 29.02
CA GLY A 26 -42.37 -4.78 29.13
C GLY A 26 -41.40 -5.71 29.82
N CYS A 27 -40.45 -6.27 29.07
CA CYS A 27 -39.19 -6.71 29.64
C CYS A 27 -38.27 -5.50 29.66
N ALA A 28 -37.92 -5.06 30.87
CA ALA A 28 -36.82 -4.13 31.10
C ALA A 28 -35.57 -4.66 30.40
N SER A 29 -35.05 -3.91 29.42
CA SER A 29 -33.74 -4.17 28.85
C SER A 29 -32.69 -3.87 29.91
N THR A 30 -32.14 -4.92 30.51
CA THR A 30 -30.83 -4.87 31.14
C THR A 30 -29.82 -4.28 30.14
N PRO A 31 -28.93 -3.37 30.56
CA PRO A 31 -27.83 -2.94 29.71
C PRO A 31 -26.98 -4.17 29.39
N GLY A 32 -27.09 -4.69 28.17
CA GLY A 32 -26.16 -5.68 27.65
C GLY A 32 -24.78 -5.08 27.68
N ALA A 33 -23.88 -5.69 28.46
CA ALA A 33 -22.48 -5.35 28.46
C ALA A 33 -21.99 -5.27 27.00
N ALA A 34 -21.36 -4.15 26.64
CA ALA A 34 -20.66 -4.02 25.37
C ALA A 34 -19.75 -5.25 25.19
N PRO A 35 -19.66 -5.85 23.99
CA PRO A 35 -18.70 -6.91 23.76
C PRO A 35 -17.32 -6.34 24.10
N ALA A 36 -16.66 -6.99 25.06
CA ALA A 36 -15.29 -6.67 25.41
C ALA A 36 -14.47 -6.62 24.12
N ALA A 37 -13.75 -5.51 23.93
CA ALA A 37 -12.75 -5.41 22.89
C ALA A 37 -11.90 -6.69 22.94
N ALA A 38 -11.82 -7.41 21.82
CA ALA A 38 -10.95 -8.57 21.71
C ALA A 38 -9.57 -8.16 22.21
N ALA A 39 -9.05 -8.91 23.19
CA ALA A 39 -7.71 -8.70 23.70
C ALA A 39 -6.75 -8.68 22.50
N PRO A 40 -5.74 -7.79 22.47
CA PRO A 40 -4.75 -7.80 21.41
C PRO A 40 -4.16 -9.21 21.33
N ALA A 41 -4.06 -9.73 20.10
CA ALA A 41 -3.39 -10.98 19.85
C ALA A 41 -1.99 -10.93 20.47
N ALA A 42 -1.56 -12.03 21.07
CA ALA A 42 -0.22 -12.12 21.63
C ALA A 42 0.80 -11.81 20.51
N PRO A 43 1.85 -11.00 20.79
CA PRO A 43 2.79 -10.57 19.77
C PRO A 43 3.41 -11.78 19.07
N ALA A 44 3.42 -11.76 17.74
CA ALA A 44 4.03 -12.79 16.94
C ALA A 44 5.53 -12.92 17.30
N ASP A 45 5.97 -14.15 17.58
CA ASP A 45 7.37 -14.45 17.85
C ASP A 45 8.18 -14.18 16.57
N ALA A 46 9.04 -13.15 16.59
CA ALA A 46 9.78 -12.66 15.42
C ALA A 46 10.67 -13.75 14.78
N GLY A 47 10.99 -14.82 15.49
CA GLY A 47 11.73 -15.98 14.98
C GLY A 47 10.90 -16.96 14.13
N LYS A 48 9.57 -16.81 14.07
CA LYS A 48 8.65 -17.72 13.36
C LYS A 48 7.93 -17.09 12.17
N LEU A 49 7.80 -15.77 12.14
CA LEU A 49 7.13 -15.08 11.05
C LEU A 49 8.06 -15.05 9.81
N PRO A 50 7.67 -15.62 8.66
CA PRO A 50 8.48 -15.53 7.45
C PRO A 50 8.46 -14.11 6.87
N PRO A 51 9.42 -13.72 6.02
CA PRO A 51 9.31 -12.48 5.25
C PRO A 51 8.06 -12.47 4.35
N LEU A 52 7.31 -11.37 4.35
CA LEU A 52 6.23 -11.16 3.38
C LEU A 52 6.80 -10.60 2.10
N VAL A 53 6.86 -11.38 1.03
CA VAL A 53 7.33 -10.89 -0.27
C VAL A 53 6.19 -10.17 -0.99
N VAL A 54 6.43 -8.91 -1.37
CA VAL A 54 5.47 -8.07 -2.10
C VAL A 54 5.76 -8.09 -3.60
N TYR A 55 7.04 -8.07 -3.96
CA TYR A 55 7.54 -8.13 -5.33
C TYR A 55 8.90 -8.84 -5.33
N GLY A 56 8.99 -9.98 -6.02
CA GLY A 56 10.15 -10.87 -5.99
C GLY A 56 10.81 -11.05 -7.36
N ASN A 57 11.69 -12.04 -7.46
CA ASN A 57 12.45 -12.35 -8.68
C ASN A 57 11.56 -12.78 -9.87
N GLU A 58 10.33 -13.21 -9.62
CA GLU A 58 9.33 -13.56 -10.64
C GLU A 58 8.32 -12.42 -10.89
N GLY A 59 8.56 -11.25 -10.30
CA GLY A 59 7.71 -10.07 -10.40
C GLY A 59 6.69 -9.99 -9.27
N ASN A 60 5.42 -9.75 -9.58
CA ASN A 60 4.37 -9.65 -8.59
C ASN A 60 4.24 -10.95 -7.78
N VAL A 61 4.00 -10.80 -6.48
CA VAL A 61 3.57 -11.91 -5.61
C VAL A 61 2.09 -11.74 -5.29
N ASP A 62 1.32 -12.78 -5.57
CA ASP A 62 -0.12 -12.80 -5.30
C ASP A 62 -0.42 -12.41 -3.85
N PRO A 63 -1.49 -11.63 -3.60
CA PRO A 63 -2.48 -11.12 -4.55
C PRO A 63 -2.16 -9.71 -5.08
N ASN A 64 -0.90 -9.28 -5.03
CA ASN A 64 -0.53 -7.92 -5.44
C ASN A 64 -0.30 -7.82 -6.95
N ILE A 65 -0.54 -6.64 -7.49
CA ILE A 65 -0.22 -6.28 -8.88
C ILE A 65 0.57 -4.96 -8.84
N LEU A 66 1.63 -4.89 -9.65
CA LEU A 66 2.43 -3.68 -9.84
C LEU A 66 1.78 -2.74 -10.87
N TYR A 67 1.66 -1.48 -10.48
CA TYR A 67 1.05 -0.43 -11.27
C TYR A 67 1.96 0.79 -11.39
N LEU A 68 1.82 1.51 -12.49
CA LEU A 68 2.19 2.92 -12.59
C LEU A 68 0.93 3.78 -12.45
N GLY A 69 1.06 4.93 -11.80
CA GLY A 69 -0.01 5.91 -11.67
C GLY A 69 0.47 7.30 -12.02
N THR A 70 -0.28 7.99 -12.88
CA THR A 70 -0.07 9.40 -13.26
C THR A 70 -1.43 10.10 -13.31
N PRO A 71 -1.49 11.45 -13.42
CA PRO A 71 -2.76 12.16 -13.58
C PRO A 71 -3.60 11.70 -14.78
N ALA A 72 -2.98 11.08 -15.80
CA ALA A 72 -3.70 10.53 -16.96
C ALA A 72 -4.49 9.26 -16.60
N ASN A 73 -3.92 8.39 -15.76
CA ASN A 73 -4.57 7.22 -15.21
C ASN A 73 -3.71 6.70 -14.04
N TRP A 74 -4.37 6.43 -12.90
CA TRP A 74 -3.69 6.02 -11.68
C TRP A 74 -3.42 4.52 -11.59
N ALA A 75 -3.86 3.70 -12.56
CA ALA A 75 -3.78 2.24 -12.50
C ALA A 75 -3.33 1.59 -13.82
N PHE A 76 -2.21 2.04 -14.39
CA PHE A 76 -1.56 1.34 -15.50
C PHE A 76 -0.89 0.05 -15.00
N VAL A 77 -1.39 -1.12 -15.40
CA VAL A 77 -0.80 -2.41 -15.03
C VAL A 77 0.55 -2.58 -15.72
N VAL A 78 1.61 -2.87 -14.95
CA VAL A 78 2.91 -3.24 -15.52
C VAL A 78 2.82 -4.67 -16.06
N PRO A 79 3.09 -4.91 -17.36
CA PRO A 79 2.87 -6.21 -17.98
C PRO A 79 3.91 -7.25 -17.54
N LYS A 80 3.75 -8.49 -18.01
CA LYS A 80 4.65 -9.63 -17.70
C LYS A 80 4.87 -9.81 -16.20
N ASN A 81 3.77 -9.84 -15.45
CA ASN A 81 3.79 -9.95 -13.99
C ASN A 81 4.63 -8.85 -13.30
N GLY A 82 4.64 -7.61 -13.80
CA GLY A 82 5.46 -6.54 -13.23
C GLY A 82 6.92 -6.55 -13.67
N LEU A 83 7.29 -7.37 -14.67
CA LEU A 83 8.63 -7.46 -15.27
C LEU A 83 8.67 -7.04 -16.74
N GLY A 84 7.62 -6.40 -17.23
CA GLY A 84 7.53 -5.87 -18.58
C GLY A 84 7.79 -4.36 -18.64
N ALA A 85 8.13 -3.87 -19.83
CA ALA A 85 8.20 -2.43 -20.05
C ALA A 85 6.80 -1.81 -20.07
N MET A 86 6.66 -0.62 -19.49
CA MET A 86 5.43 0.18 -19.50
C MET A 86 5.76 1.67 -19.51
N ASP A 87 5.11 2.42 -20.40
CA ASP A 87 5.23 3.89 -20.47
C ASP A 87 3.89 4.52 -20.12
N ALA A 88 3.83 5.23 -18.99
CA ALA A 88 2.65 5.94 -18.50
C ALA A 88 2.78 7.48 -18.67
N GLY A 89 3.73 7.95 -19.48
CA GLY A 89 4.03 9.36 -19.70
C GLY A 89 5.08 9.89 -18.73
N SER A 90 4.64 10.48 -17.61
CA SER A 90 5.54 11.04 -16.59
C SER A 90 6.32 9.99 -15.82
N VAL A 91 5.91 8.72 -15.88
CA VAL A 91 6.57 7.58 -15.23
C VAL A 91 6.67 6.42 -16.21
N LYS A 92 7.83 5.78 -16.24
CA LYS A 92 8.12 4.60 -17.06
C LYS A 92 8.68 3.48 -16.21
N ALA A 93 8.35 2.25 -16.55
CA ALA A 93 8.92 1.03 -15.98
C ALA A 93 9.63 0.23 -17.09
N GLU A 94 10.81 -0.29 -16.78
CA GLU A 94 11.61 -1.12 -17.66
C GLU A 94 12.17 -2.33 -16.89
N PRO A 95 12.31 -3.51 -17.51
CA PRO A 95 12.93 -4.65 -16.85
C PRO A 95 14.40 -4.36 -16.53
N THR A 96 14.87 -4.80 -15.38
CA THR A 96 16.28 -4.65 -14.96
C THR A 96 16.74 -5.84 -14.11
N LYS A 97 18.02 -5.86 -13.73
CA LYS A 97 18.55 -6.79 -12.74
C LYS A 97 19.42 -6.08 -11.70
N ILE A 98 19.27 -6.48 -10.44
CA ILE A 98 20.12 -6.04 -9.33
C ILE A 98 20.77 -7.29 -8.73
N GLY A 99 22.10 -7.43 -8.85
CA GLY A 99 22.80 -8.60 -8.33
C GLY A 99 22.31 -9.94 -8.90
N GLY A 100 21.80 -9.95 -10.13
CA GLY A 100 21.23 -11.15 -10.79
C GLY A 100 19.73 -11.39 -10.53
N ILE A 101 19.13 -10.65 -9.58
CA ILE A 101 17.69 -10.69 -9.29
C ILE A 101 16.96 -9.79 -10.27
N ASN A 102 15.88 -10.30 -10.89
CA ASN A 102 15.02 -9.50 -11.75
C ASN A 102 14.33 -8.40 -10.94
N GLY A 103 14.20 -7.23 -11.55
CA GLY A 103 13.48 -6.11 -10.97
C GLY A 103 12.90 -5.18 -12.02
N VAL A 104 12.49 -4.01 -11.55
CA VAL A 104 11.94 -2.94 -12.37
C VAL A 104 12.75 -1.66 -12.19
N LYS A 105 13.26 -1.11 -13.29
CA LYS A 105 13.78 0.26 -13.34
C LYS A 105 12.61 1.20 -13.58
N VAL A 106 12.49 2.22 -12.74
CA VAL A 106 11.44 3.22 -12.81
C VAL A 106 12.06 4.57 -13.06
N THR A 107 11.55 5.28 -14.06
CA THR A 107 12.03 6.62 -14.43
C THR A 107 10.87 7.60 -14.42
N TRP A 108 10.96 8.60 -13.55
CA TRP A 108 10.11 9.79 -13.56
C TRP A 108 10.79 10.84 -14.45
N THR A 109 10.08 11.32 -15.47
CA THR A 109 10.63 12.19 -16.53
C THR A 109 10.41 13.69 -16.26
N GLY A 110 9.94 14.06 -15.06
CA GLY A 110 9.65 15.46 -14.70
C GLY A 110 8.16 15.78 -14.55
N GLY A 111 7.38 14.88 -13.95
CA GLY A 111 5.98 15.12 -13.61
C GLY A 111 5.46 14.15 -12.54
N THR A 112 4.28 14.43 -11.99
CA THR A 112 3.64 13.61 -10.95
C THR A 112 3.46 12.16 -11.38
N GLY A 113 3.88 11.25 -10.51
CA GLY A 113 3.44 9.87 -10.60
C GLY A 113 4.01 8.95 -9.54
N GLN A 114 3.57 7.70 -9.59
CA GLN A 114 3.93 6.65 -8.64
C GLN A 114 4.14 5.32 -9.33
N ILE A 115 4.96 4.50 -8.69
CA ILE A 115 4.91 3.05 -8.82
C ILE A 115 4.36 2.48 -7.52
N TYR A 116 3.49 1.49 -7.60
CA TYR A 116 2.92 0.87 -6.41
C TYR A 116 2.51 -0.57 -6.63
N SER A 117 2.57 -1.36 -5.56
CA SER A 117 2.07 -2.74 -5.52
C SER A 117 0.78 -2.76 -4.70
N GLN A 118 -0.30 -3.27 -5.29
CA GLN A 118 -1.63 -3.24 -4.66
C GLN A 118 -2.39 -4.55 -4.84
N SER A 119 -3.09 -4.95 -3.77
CA SER A 119 -4.13 -5.97 -3.79
C SER A 119 -5.52 -5.35 -3.84
N LYS A 120 -6.47 -6.08 -4.45
CA LYS A 120 -7.90 -5.73 -4.46
C LYS A 120 -8.58 -5.89 -3.10
N ILE A 121 -7.97 -6.65 -2.19
CA ILE A 121 -8.45 -6.88 -0.83
C ILE A 121 -7.42 -6.38 0.18
N SER A 122 -7.89 -6.07 1.38
CA SER A 122 -7.02 -5.74 2.51
C SER A 122 -6.54 -7.01 3.19
N HIS A 123 -5.34 -6.95 3.74
CA HIS A 123 -4.69 -8.03 4.49
C HIS A 123 -4.33 -7.53 5.89
N ASP A 124 -4.50 -8.41 6.87
CA ASP A 124 -3.94 -8.19 8.19
C ASP A 124 -2.43 -8.46 8.14
N GLN A 125 -1.65 -7.44 8.46
CA GLN A 125 -0.20 -7.45 8.50
C GLN A 125 0.30 -6.95 9.87
N TYR A 126 -0.56 -6.91 10.88
CA TYR A 126 -0.22 -6.38 12.21
C TYR A 126 0.87 -7.20 12.90
N ASP A 127 0.93 -8.51 12.66
CA ASP A 127 2.01 -9.38 13.15
C ASP A 127 3.42 -8.89 12.75
N TYR A 128 3.55 -8.19 11.61
CA TYR A 128 4.83 -7.62 11.18
C TYR A 128 5.21 -6.36 11.99
N ILE A 129 4.24 -5.65 12.56
CA ILE A 129 4.50 -4.57 13.53
C ILE A 129 5.02 -5.17 14.84
N ASP A 130 4.33 -6.17 15.39
CA ASP A 130 4.75 -6.84 16.62
C ASP A 130 6.14 -7.48 16.47
N ALA A 131 6.42 -8.04 15.30
CA ALA A 131 7.72 -8.61 14.96
C ALA A 131 8.80 -7.55 14.65
N ASN A 132 8.54 -6.25 14.81
CA ASN A 132 9.47 -5.15 14.54
C ASN A 132 10.04 -5.21 13.11
N ALA A 133 9.19 -5.51 12.13
CA ALA A 133 9.64 -5.66 10.76
C ALA A 133 10.01 -4.32 10.11
N ALA A 134 10.74 -4.41 8.99
CA ALA A 134 10.99 -3.31 8.07
C ALA A 134 10.48 -3.65 6.66
N LEU A 135 10.05 -2.62 5.92
CA LEU A 135 9.99 -2.67 4.47
C LEU A 135 11.43 -2.68 3.95
N VAL A 136 11.80 -3.76 3.26
CA VAL A 136 13.15 -4.01 2.73
C VAL A 136 13.08 -4.18 1.23
N PHE A 137 13.99 -3.55 0.50
CA PHE A 137 14.13 -3.73 -0.94
C PHE A 137 15.57 -3.48 -1.39
N ASP A 138 15.94 -4.09 -2.52
CA ASP A 138 17.21 -3.83 -3.19
C ASP A 138 16.99 -2.77 -4.28
N THR A 139 17.90 -1.80 -4.36
CA THR A 139 17.76 -0.66 -5.28
C THR A 139 19.09 -0.24 -5.88
N VAL A 140 19.00 0.45 -7.02
CA VAL A 140 20.08 1.23 -7.63
C VAL A 140 19.50 2.60 -7.97
N LEU A 141 20.10 3.68 -7.49
CA LEU A 141 19.73 5.04 -7.88
C LEU A 141 20.51 5.45 -9.11
N HIS A 142 19.81 5.79 -10.18
CA HIS A 142 20.38 6.21 -11.46
C HIS A 142 20.38 7.74 -11.59
N GLN A 143 19.35 8.39 -11.07
CA GLN A 143 19.24 9.84 -11.02
C GLN A 143 18.69 10.25 -9.66
N ALA A 144 19.42 11.11 -8.94
CA ALA A 144 18.99 11.66 -7.67
C ALA A 144 17.68 12.47 -7.81
N PRO A 145 16.84 12.52 -6.76
CA PRO A 145 15.56 13.20 -6.86
C PRO A 145 15.69 14.71 -6.99
N GLU A 146 14.93 15.29 -7.92
CA GLU A 146 14.80 16.75 -8.13
C GLU A 146 13.68 17.39 -7.28
N ASP A 147 12.90 16.59 -6.57
CA ASP A 147 11.84 17.01 -5.67
C ASP A 147 11.66 16.01 -4.53
N GLN A 148 10.69 16.24 -3.65
CA GLN A 148 10.32 15.32 -2.60
C GLN A 148 10.00 13.92 -3.16
N VAL A 149 10.55 12.89 -2.52
CA VAL A 149 10.22 11.49 -2.76
C VAL A 149 9.61 10.93 -1.49
N THR A 150 8.41 10.38 -1.61
CA THR A 150 7.73 9.72 -0.52
C THR A 150 7.58 8.23 -0.79
N MET A 151 7.72 7.44 0.27
CA MET A 151 7.29 6.05 0.28
C MET A 151 6.07 5.91 1.16
N ARG A 152 5.13 5.05 0.75
CA ARG A 152 3.87 4.86 1.49
C ARG A 152 3.51 3.39 1.66
N VAL A 153 2.75 3.14 2.72
CA VAL A 153 1.96 1.93 2.91
C VAL A 153 0.50 2.36 3.09
N ASP A 154 -0.37 1.94 2.18
CA ASP A 154 -1.79 2.32 2.21
C ASP A 154 -2.68 1.17 2.71
N CYS A 155 -3.69 1.55 3.49
CA CYS A 155 -4.64 0.68 4.19
C CYS A 155 -6.07 0.97 3.73
N ARG A 156 -6.23 1.10 2.40
CA ARG A 156 -7.38 1.60 1.65
C ARG A 156 -7.61 3.10 1.82
N TYR A 157 -7.64 3.83 0.71
CA TYR A 157 -7.85 5.28 0.70
C TYR A 157 -9.06 5.68 1.58
N PRO A 158 -8.94 6.70 2.44
CA PRO A 158 -7.80 7.63 2.59
C PRO A 158 -6.71 7.19 3.59
N CYS A 159 -6.73 5.95 4.07
CA CYS A 159 -5.78 5.44 5.07
C CYS A 159 -4.39 5.21 4.43
N MET A 160 -3.40 5.97 4.88
CA MET A 160 -2.01 5.86 4.42
C MET A 160 -1.04 6.35 5.50
N GLY A 161 0.15 5.74 5.52
CA GLY A 161 1.32 6.23 6.23
C GLY A 161 2.35 6.68 5.21
N VAL A 162 2.84 7.90 5.37
CA VAL A 162 3.76 8.53 4.42
C VAL A 162 5.09 8.79 5.09
N VAL A 163 6.17 8.31 4.47
CA VAL A 163 7.55 8.53 4.92
C VAL A 163 8.29 9.29 3.82
N ASP A 164 8.89 10.42 4.18
CA ASP A 164 9.81 11.14 3.31
C ASP A 164 11.17 10.44 3.27
N VAL A 165 11.67 10.14 2.08
CA VAL A 165 12.97 9.47 1.87
C VAL A 165 13.95 10.33 1.07
N THR A 166 13.61 11.59 0.81
CA THR A 166 14.33 12.48 -0.10
C THR A 166 15.79 12.65 0.28
N ASP A 167 16.06 12.97 1.55
CA ASP A 167 17.43 13.24 2.02
C ASP A 167 18.29 11.98 2.07
N TYR A 168 17.67 10.82 2.30
CA TYR A 168 18.38 9.55 2.17
C TYR A 168 18.80 9.33 0.72
N LEU A 169 17.86 9.44 -0.23
CA LEU A 169 18.13 9.20 -1.64
C LEU A 169 19.16 10.18 -2.20
N LYS A 170 19.15 11.45 -1.78
CA LYS A 170 20.18 12.44 -2.17
C LYS A 170 21.59 12.06 -1.71
N LYS A 171 21.73 11.29 -0.64
CA LYS A 171 23.02 10.83 -0.09
C LYS A 171 23.42 9.45 -0.62
N MET A 172 22.50 8.72 -1.25
CA MET A 172 22.77 7.39 -1.76
C MET A 172 23.70 7.46 -2.98
N PRO A 173 24.74 6.60 -3.07
CA PRO A 173 25.62 6.60 -4.23
C PRO A 173 24.88 6.20 -5.50
N LEU A 174 25.11 6.95 -6.58
CA LEU A 174 24.57 6.61 -7.89
C LEU A 174 25.19 5.31 -8.43
N GLU A 175 24.40 4.55 -9.17
CA GLU A 175 24.79 3.33 -9.90
C GLU A 175 25.38 2.21 -9.01
N LYS A 176 25.10 2.23 -7.69
CA LYS A 176 25.52 1.18 -6.76
C LYS A 176 24.31 0.43 -6.18
N PRO A 177 24.30 -0.92 -6.25
CA PRO A 177 23.34 -1.73 -5.53
C PRO A 177 23.37 -1.44 -4.03
N THR A 178 22.21 -1.14 -3.47
CA THR A 178 22.01 -0.82 -2.06
C THR A 178 20.75 -1.53 -1.56
N THR A 179 20.83 -2.16 -0.39
CA THR A 179 19.62 -2.65 0.30
C THR A 179 19.12 -1.57 1.24
N VAL A 180 17.86 -1.20 1.07
CA VAL A 180 17.17 -0.20 1.89
C VAL A 180 16.26 -0.91 2.89
N LYS A 181 16.23 -0.41 4.13
CA LYS A 181 15.32 -0.87 5.19
C LYS A 181 14.61 0.31 5.85
N ILE A 182 13.28 0.31 5.85
CA ILE A 182 12.45 1.33 6.50
C ILE A 182 11.56 0.63 7.54
N PRO A 183 11.71 0.89 8.85
CA PRO A 183 10.89 0.25 9.88
C PRO A 183 9.39 0.45 9.62
N LEU A 184 8.59 -0.61 9.74
CA LEU A 184 7.13 -0.52 9.50
C LEU A 184 6.43 0.40 10.51
N ALA A 185 6.98 0.49 11.73
CA ALA A 185 6.55 1.42 12.76
C ALA A 185 6.57 2.90 12.29
N CYS A 186 7.38 3.26 11.29
CA CYS A 186 7.37 4.60 10.73
C CYS A 186 6.11 4.90 9.94
N PHE A 187 5.64 3.92 9.15
CA PHE A 187 4.39 4.03 8.41
C PHE A 187 3.18 3.97 9.36
N GLU A 188 3.23 3.11 10.39
CA GLU A 188 2.19 3.04 11.43
C GLU A 188 2.05 4.38 12.17
N LYS A 189 3.17 4.94 12.65
CA LYS A 189 3.20 6.27 13.28
C LYS A 189 2.68 7.36 12.34
N ALA A 190 2.93 7.23 11.03
CA ALA A 190 2.46 8.16 10.01
C ALA A 190 0.99 7.96 9.61
N GLY A 191 0.31 6.91 10.08
CA GLY A 191 -1.13 6.71 9.89
C GLY A 191 -1.57 5.38 9.28
N THR A 192 -0.64 4.50 8.86
CA THR A 192 -1.01 3.19 8.32
C THR A 192 -1.64 2.31 9.42
N LYS A 193 -2.81 1.73 9.12
CA LYS A 193 -3.42 0.65 9.92
C LYS A 193 -3.02 -0.70 9.33
N PHE A 194 -2.07 -1.37 9.99
CA PHE A 194 -1.52 -2.63 9.48
C PHE A 194 -2.53 -3.81 9.45
N ALA A 195 -3.62 -3.72 10.21
CA ALA A 195 -4.70 -4.72 10.18
C ALA A 195 -5.47 -4.78 8.85
N VAL A 196 -5.34 -3.77 7.97
CA VAL A 196 -6.14 -3.66 6.73
C VAL A 196 -5.35 -3.12 5.53
N VAL A 197 -4.05 -3.46 5.42
CA VAL A 197 -3.19 -3.01 4.31
C VAL A 197 -3.63 -3.60 2.99
N ASN A 198 -3.78 -2.76 1.96
CA ASN A 198 -4.04 -3.22 0.60
C ASN A 198 -2.96 -2.78 -0.38
N THR A 199 -2.13 -1.79 -0.03
CA THR A 199 -1.05 -1.28 -0.88
C THR A 199 0.25 -1.27 -0.07
N PRO A 200 0.94 -2.42 0.03
CA PRO A 200 2.11 -2.57 0.91
C PRO A 200 3.34 -1.77 0.51
N TRP A 201 3.36 -1.22 -0.71
CA TRP A 201 4.50 -0.46 -1.19
C TRP A 201 4.08 0.55 -2.27
N VAL A 202 4.43 1.81 -2.04
CA VAL A 202 4.27 2.92 -2.99
C VAL A 202 5.54 3.75 -2.98
N VAL A 203 5.98 4.21 -4.15
CA VAL A 203 6.97 5.30 -4.31
C VAL A 203 6.33 6.39 -5.16
N PHE A 204 6.36 7.63 -4.68
CA PHE A 204 5.74 8.78 -5.33
C PHE A 204 6.69 9.98 -5.36
N THR A 205 6.71 10.69 -6.48
CA THR A 205 7.37 12.00 -6.61
C THR A 205 6.70 12.84 -7.70
N ASN A 206 7.01 14.14 -7.73
CA ASN A 206 6.49 15.10 -8.69
C ASN A 206 7.49 15.52 -9.77
N LYS A 207 8.77 15.21 -9.61
CA LYS A 207 9.83 15.56 -10.59
C LYS A 207 10.73 14.38 -10.91
N ALA A 208 11.82 14.65 -11.60
CA ALA A 208 12.68 13.61 -12.11
C ALA A 208 13.37 12.83 -10.97
N LEU A 209 13.41 11.52 -11.19
CA LEU A 209 14.00 10.49 -10.34
C LEU A 209 14.19 9.26 -11.24
N SER A 210 15.26 8.51 -11.07
CA SER A 210 15.37 7.19 -11.71
C SER A 210 15.98 6.19 -10.75
N MET A 211 15.27 5.08 -10.50
CA MET A 211 15.65 4.06 -9.53
C MET A 211 15.22 2.67 -10.01
N SER A 212 16.07 1.67 -9.78
CA SER A 212 15.70 0.26 -9.89
C SER A 212 15.20 -0.29 -8.57
N PHE A 213 14.24 -1.22 -8.59
CA PHE A 213 13.71 -1.91 -7.41
C PHE A 213 13.66 -3.42 -7.66
N ALA A 214 14.09 -4.20 -6.67
CA ALA A 214 13.97 -5.65 -6.63
C ALA A 214 13.75 -6.13 -5.18
N ASN A 215 13.27 -7.36 -5.01
CA ASN A 215 13.08 -8.02 -3.70
C ASN A 215 12.34 -7.17 -2.66
N VAL A 216 11.22 -6.55 -3.02
CA VAL A 216 10.42 -5.75 -2.09
C VAL A 216 9.67 -6.68 -1.13
N ARG A 217 9.88 -6.52 0.18
CA ARG A 217 9.38 -7.45 1.20
C ARG A 217 9.30 -6.81 2.58
N TYR A 218 8.47 -7.35 3.46
CA TYR A 218 8.56 -7.07 4.90
C TYR A 218 9.41 -8.14 5.57
N VAL A 219 10.42 -7.73 6.32
CA VAL A 219 11.34 -8.65 7.03
C VAL A 219 11.19 -8.48 8.53
N PRO A 220 10.64 -9.47 9.25
CA PRO A 220 10.60 -9.51 10.71
C PRO A 220 11.96 -9.25 11.34
N GLY A 221 11.98 -8.47 12.43
CA GLY A 221 13.20 -8.07 13.15
C GLY A 221 14.04 -6.98 12.48
N ALA A 222 13.94 -6.80 11.15
CA ALA A 222 14.82 -5.88 10.41
C ALA A 222 14.63 -4.40 10.75
N GLY A 223 13.54 -4.03 11.44
CA GLY A 223 13.35 -2.68 11.97
C GLY A 223 14.32 -2.32 13.11
N LYS A 224 15.01 -3.32 13.68
CA LYS A 224 16.03 -3.15 14.72
C LYS A 224 17.47 -3.20 14.20
N ASP A 225 17.66 -3.43 12.90
CA ASP A 225 18.99 -3.54 12.32
C ASP A 225 19.76 -2.21 12.40
N ALA A 226 21.08 -2.27 12.50
CA ALA A 226 21.92 -1.08 12.63
C ALA A 226 21.97 -0.21 11.35
N ASP A 227 21.59 -0.79 10.21
CA ASP A 227 21.61 -0.18 8.87
C ASP A 227 20.23 0.30 8.40
N VAL A 228 19.23 0.39 9.28
CA VAL A 228 17.94 0.99 8.93
C VAL A 228 18.11 2.45 8.47
N MET A 229 17.40 2.82 7.40
CA MET A 229 17.63 4.09 6.70
C MET A 229 17.48 5.34 7.57
N MET A 230 16.75 5.26 8.69
CA MET A 230 16.65 6.29 9.71
C MET A 230 15.69 5.82 10.83
N LYS A 231 15.74 6.49 12.00
CA LYS A 231 14.63 6.48 12.97
C LYS A 231 13.49 7.34 12.40
N CYS A 232 12.24 6.93 12.59
CA CYS A 232 11.05 7.52 11.97
C CYS A 232 10.97 9.06 12.10
N GLY A 233 11.27 9.78 11.02
CA GLY A 233 11.21 11.24 10.92
C GLY A 233 12.54 11.91 11.26
N GLY A 234 13.28 12.30 10.20
CA GLY A 234 14.37 13.27 10.23
C GLY A 234 14.06 14.36 9.22
#